data_AF-A0A958E8M1-F1
#
_entry.id   AF-A0A958E8M1-F1
#
_cell.length_a   1.000
_cell.length_b   1.000
_cell.length_c   1.000
_cell.angle_alpha   90.00
_cell.angle_beta   90.00
_cell.angle_gamma   90.00
#
_symmetry.space_group_name_H-M   'P 1'
#
loop_
_entity.id
_entity.type
_entity.pdbx_description
1 polymer ?
#
loop_
_entity_poly.entity_id
_entity_poly.type
_entity_poly.pdbx_seq_one_letter_code
_entity_poly.pdbx_strand_id
1 'polypeptide(L)'
;MSHADKRPRRVAKVIHHITCQHQVEIDLWPAAAEVYFVDEKSVDPANTQCRFEARIFNADAPGVRWRVNALDGSPGAGSIDASGLYRAPNKGGLPHGHTELVVAESVADPLRKAYARVTLMGFGPAPQPQPALDIFPRQATLFYPQGHHNAHIDESNTRQVFQAVLRRTAETQVEWFVDNVLQGSSSDEWFVYQLTGSGNSKIVTVKARLKNSPGVGDVAKVSVQNYQWPGLS
;
A
#
# COMPACT_ATOMS: atom_id res chain seq x y z
N MET A 1 71.67 -61.77 50.77
CA MET A 1 70.61 -60.93 51.35
C MET A 1 70.47 -59.70 50.47
N SER A 2 69.41 -59.63 49.65
CA SER A 2 69.11 -58.49 48.78
C SER A 2 67.83 -57.83 49.29
N HIS A 3 67.90 -56.54 49.60
CA HIS A 3 66.83 -55.73 50.18
C HIS A 3 66.05 -55.06 49.04
N ALA A 4 64.78 -55.41 48.86
CA ALA A 4 63.89 -54.75 47.91
C ALA A 4 63.08 -53.65 48.63
N ASP A 5 63.41 -52.40 48.33
CA ASP A 5 62.70 -51.18 48.74
C ASP A 5 61.29 -51.15 48.12
N LYS A 6 60.25 -51.35 48.94
CA LYS A 6 58.84 -51.19 48.53
C LYS A 6 58.39 -49.78 48.89
N ARG A 7 58.49 -48.84 47.93
CA ARG A 7 57.84 -47.54 48.08
C ARG A 7 56.32 -47.69 47.97
N PRO A 8 55.52 -47.10 48.88
CA PRO A 8 54.07 -47.20 48.81
C PRO A 8 53.54 -46.40 47.61
N ARG A 9 52.67 -47.03 46.80
CA ARG A 9 51.91 -46.34 45.74
C ARG A 9 51.01 -45.28 46.39
N ARG A 10 51.25 -44.01 46.08
CA ARG A 10 50.29 -42.94 46.37
C ARG A 10 49.08 -43.11 45.46
N VAL A 11 47.94 -43.50 46.02
CA VAL A 11 46.66 -43.45 45.32
C VAL A 11 46.22 -41.97 45.34
N ALA A 12 46.27 -41.30 44.20
CA ALA A 12 45.70 -39.96 44.06
C ALA A 12 44.18 -40.08 44.23
N LYS A 13 43.62 -39.49 45.30
CA LYS A 13 42.18 -39.39 45.48
C LYS A 13 41.66 -38.34 44.50
N VAL A 14 41.21 -38.78 43.34
CA VAL A 14 40.54 -37.90 42.36
C VAL A 14 39.10 -37.70 42.83
N ILE A 15 38.81 -36.51 43.35
CA ILE A 15 37.44 -36.12 43.72
C ILE A 15 36.80 -35.48 42.50
N HIS A 16 35.88 -36.18 41.85
CA HIS A 16 35.03 -35.57 40.83
C HIS A 16 33.89 -34.83 41.55
N HIS A 17 34.04 -33.52 41.74
CA HIS A 17 32.89 -32.66 42.03
C HIS A 17 32.13 -32.43 40.72
N ILE A 18 31.28 -33.39 40.34
CA ILE A 18 30.25 -33.13 39.34
C ILE A 18 29.04 -32.62 40.13
N THR A 19 28.92 -31.29 40.25
CA THR A 19 27.71 -30.68 40.79
C THR A 19 26.62 -30.85 39.73
N CYS A 20 25.62 -31.70 40.01
CA CYS A 20 24.45 -31.82 39.16
C CYS A 20 23.61 -30.55 39.36
N GLN A 21 23.73 -29.59 38.44
CA GLN A 21 22.88 -28.39 38.42
C GLN A 21 21.79 -28.59 37.36
N HIS A 22 20.57 -28.17 37.69
CA HIS A 22 19.48 -28.15 36.72
C HIS A 22 19.87 -27.21 35.57
N GLN A 23 19.66 -27.65 34.32
CA GLN A 23 19.94 -26.80 33.16
C GLN A 23 18.95 -25.65 33.11
N VAL A 24 19.42 -24.47 32.70
CA VAL A 24 18.56 -23.31 32.43
C VAL A 24 17.57 -23.69 31.33
N GLU A 25 16.30 -23.44 31.57
CA GLU A 25 15.22 -23.63 30.60
C GLU A 25 14.50 -22.31 30.38
N ILE A 26 13.94 -22.12 29.19
CA ILE A 26 13.21 -20.91 28.82
C ILE A 26 11.98 -21.27 27.99
N ASP A 27 10.83 -20.78 28.43
CA ASP A 27 9.55 -20.86 27.72
C ASP A 27 9.14 -19.48 27.23
N LEU A 28 8.38 -19.44 26.13
CA LEU A 28 7.90 -18.20 25.51
C LEU A 28 6.43 -18.34 25.11
N TRP A 29 5.63 -17.34 25.49
CA TRP A 29 4.20 -17.29 25.17
C TRP A 29 3.80 -15.89 24.66
N PRO A 30 2.88 -15.79 23.68
CA PRO A 30 2.38 -16.88 22.86
C PRO A 30 3.47 -17.45 21.94
N ALA A 31 3.33 -18.71 21.51
CA ALA A 31 4.27 -19.33 20.57
C ALA A 31 4.10 -18.84 19.12
N ALA A 32 2.94 -18.26 18.81
CA ALA A 32 2.66 -17.62 17.54
C ALA A 32 1.70 -16.44 17.75
N ALA A 33 1.86 -15.39 16.95
CA ALA A 33 0.96 -14.24 16.91
C ALA A 33 0.74 -13.77 15.47
N GLU A 34 -0.46 -13.28 15.20
CA GLU A 34 -0.77 -12.54 13.98
C GLU A 34 -0.97 -11.07 14.36
N VAL A 35 -0.29 -10.18 13.64
CA VAL A 35 -0.41 -8.73 13.81
C VAL A 35 -0.46 -8.07 12.45
N TYR A 36 -0.99 -6.87 12.37
CA TYR A 36 -1.05 -6.10 11.13
C TYR A 36 0.09 -5.09 11.04
N PHE A 37 0.47 -4.73 9.81
CA PHE A 37 1.35 -3.59 9.58
C PHE A 37 0.80 -2.31 10.21
N VAL A 38 1.68 -1.47 10.75
CA VAL A 38 1.26 -0.26 11.49
C VAL A 38 0.63 0.81 10.59
N ASP A 39 0.94 0.78 9.30
CA ASP A 39 0.37 1.66 8.27
C ASP A 39 -0.84 1.06 7.56
N GLU A 40 -1.45 -0.01 8.10
CA GLU A 40 -2.65 -0.61 7.53
C GLU A 40 -3.85 0.35 7.59
N LYS A 41 -4.54 0.51 6.46
CA LYS A 41 -5.61 1.52 6.28
C LYS A 41 -6.76 1.48 7.30
N SER A 42 -7.06 0.34 7.91
CA SER A 42 -8.29 0.13 8.68
C SER A 42 -8.11 -0.91 9.78
N VAL A 43 -7.03 -0.81 10.54
CA VAL A 43 -6.77 -1.69 11.68
C VAL A 43 -6.69 -0.88 12.97
N ASP A 44 -7.25 -1.43 14.04
CA ASP A 44 -7.06 -0.93 15.39
C ASP A 44 -5.55 -0.99 15.74
N PRO A 45 -4.91 0.12 16.19
CA PRO A 45 -3.52 0.13 16.62
C PRO A 45 -3.15 -0.95 17.65
N ALA A 46 -4.11 -1.47 18.43
CA ALA A 46 -3.88 -2.59 19.34
C ALA A 46 -3.47 -3.88 18.61
N ASN A 47 -3.95 -4.08 17.38
CA ASN A 47 -3.68 -5.27 16.55
C ASN A 47 -2.37 -5.16 15.75
N THR A 48 -1.60 -4.07 15.90
CA THR A 48 -0.28 -3.90 15.28
C THR A 48 0.87 -4.24 16.25
N GLN A 49 0.53 -4.76 17.42
CA GLN A 49 1.47 -5.09 18.48
C GLN A 49 1.05 -6.38 19.19
N CYS A 50 2.01 -7.10 19.77
CA CYS A 50 1.75 -8.29 20.56
C CYS A 50 2.69 -8.34 21.75
N ARG A 51 2.16 -8.69 22.93
CA ARG A 51 2.98 -8.93 24.12
C ARG A 51 3.47 -10.38 24.11
N PHE A 52 4.77 -10.55 24.25
CA PHE A 52 5.41 -11.82 24.53
C PHE A 52 5.92 -11.86 25.97
N GLU A 53 5.75 -13.01 26.60
CA GLU A 53 6.18 -13.30 27.97
C GLU A 53 7.13 -14.50 27.93
N ALA A 54 8.35 -14.29 28.41
CA ALA A 54 9.34 -15.34 28.55
C ALA A 54 9.50 -15.72 30.02
N ARG A 55 9.52 -17.02 30.30
CA ARG A 55 9.71 -17.56 31.65
C ARG A 55 11.00 -18.37 31.68
N ILE A 56 11.90 -18.01 32.59
CA ILE A 56 13.17 -18.71 32.79
C ILE A 56 13.06 -19.59 34.03
N PHE A 57 13.56 -20.81 33.91
CA PHE A 57 13.64 -21.78 35.00
C PHE A 57 15.10 -22.11 35.31
N ASN A 58 15.36 -22.55 36.54
CA ASN A 58 16.65 -23.06 36.98
C ASN A 58 17.83 -22.07 36.81
N ALA A 59 17.58 -20.77 37.02
CA ALA A 59 18.60 -19.73 36.93
C ALA A 59 18.59 -18.85 38.20
N ASP A 60 19.77 -18.59 38.76
CA ASP A 60 19.92 -17.75 39.95
C ASP A 60 19.63 -16.25 39.66
N ALA A 61 19.85 -15.82 38.42
CA ALA A 61 19.60 -14.46 37.95
C ALA A 61 18.81 -14.48 36.61
N PRO A 62 17.47 -14.57 36.65
CA PRO A 62 16.66 -14.63 35.44
C PRO A 62 16.66 -13.27 34.72
N GLY A 63 16.91 -13.29 33.42
CA GLY A 63 16.83 -12.13 32.54
C GLY A 63 16.77 -12.55 31.08
N VAL A 64 16.08 -11.77 30.24
CA VAL A 64 15.81 -12.11 28.84
C VAL A 64 16.39 -11.03 27.93
N ARG A 65 17.13 -11.45 26.92
CA ARG A 65 17.53 -10.62 25.78
C ARG A 65 16.60 -10.91 24.62
N TRP A 66 15.86 -9.88 24.19
CA TRP A 66 14.91 -9.96 23.09
C TRP A 66 15.54 -9.50 21.77
N ARG A 67 15.12 -10.11 20.68
CA ARG A 67 15.40 -9.66 19.31
C ARG A 67 14.36 -10.22 18.34
N VAL A 68 14.25 -9.59 17.17
CA VAL A 68 13.43 -10.07 16.05
C VAL A 68 14.37 -10.45 14.91
N ASN A 69 14.18 -11.66 14.38
CA ASN A 69 14.93 -12.17 13.25
C ASN A 69 13.97 -12.54 12.11
N ALA A 70 14.38 -12.34 10.87
CA ALA A 70 13.75 -12.99 9.73
C ALA A 70 14.04 -14.50 9.75
N LEU A 71 13.30 -15.27 8.95
CA LEU A 71 13.45 -16.74 8.91
C LEU A 71 14.81 -17.20 8.35
N ASP A 72 15.51 -16.35 7.60
CA ASP A 72 16.86 -16.61 7.11
C ASP A 72 17.96 -16.27 8.14
N GLY A 73 17.58 -15.78 9.32
CA GLY A 73 18.49 -15.41 10.40
C GLY A 73 19.01 -13.97 10.35
N SER A 74 18.66 -13.19 9.32
CA SER A 74 18.93 -11.75 9.29
C SER A 74 18.03 -10.98 10.29
N PRO A 75 18.33 -9.71 10.62
CA PRO A 75 17.44 -8.90 11.44
C PRO A 75 16.04 -8.81 10.84
N GLY A 76 15.00 -8.97 11.68
CA GLY A 76 13.61 -8.77 11.24
C GLY A 76 13.29 -7.29 11.03
N ALA A 77 12.22 -7.03 10.29
CA ALA A 77 11.69 -5.69 10.08
C ALA A 77 10.91 -5.17 11.30
N GLY A 78 10.26 -6.06 12.05
CA GLY A 78 9.62 -5.71 13.32
C GLY A 78 10.60 -5.36 14.43
N SER A 79 10.09 -4.80 15.52
CA SER A 79 10.88 -4.47 16.71
C SER A 79 10.27 -5.06 17.97
N ILE A 80 11.10 -5.34 18.97
CA ILE A 80 10.67 -5.81 20.28
C ILE A 80 11.43 -5.08 21.37
N ASP A 81 10.73 -4.60 22.40
CA ASP A 81 11.35 -3.91 23.53
C ASP A 81 11.79 -4.87 24.66
N ALA A 82 12.48 -4.32 25.67
CA ALA A 82 12.96 -5.10 26.81
C ALA A 82 11.83 -5.73 27.65
N SER A 83 10.59 -5.24 27.54
CA SER A 83 9.41 -5.80 28.21
C SER A 83 8.71 -6.90 27.41
N GLY A 84 9.24 -7.25 26.23
CA GLY A 84 8.64 -8.24 25.34
C GLY A 84 7.48 -7.71 24.50
N LEU A 85 7.29 -6.37 24.38
CA LEU A 85 6.29 -5.83 23.47
C LEU A 85 6.84 -5.79 22.04
N TYR A 86 6.29 -6.63 21.17
CA TYR A 86 6.54 -6.56 19.74
C TYR A 86 5.71 -5.46 19.08
N ARG A 87 6.30 -4.72 18.15
CA ARG A 87 5.63 -3.75 17.28
C ARG A 87 5.92 -4.08 15.82
N ALA A 88 4.85 -4.21 15.04
CA ALA A 88 4.93 -4.43 13.61
C ALA A 88 5.53 -3.21 12.89
N PRO A 89 6.25 -3.42 11.76
CA PRO A 89 6.77 -2.33 10.94
C PRO A 89 5.69 -1.71 10.05
N ASN A 90 6.05 -0.64 9.33
CA ASN A 90 5.34 -0.25 8.12
C ASN A 90 5.48 -1.36 7.07
N LYS A 91 4.47 -1.57 6.23
CA LYS A 91 4.51 -2.62 5.22
C LYS A 91 5.70 -2.47 4.27
N GLY A 92 5.91 -1.26 3.74
CA GLY A 92 6.95 -1.01 2.75
C GLY A 92 6.90 -2.02 1.59
N GLY A 93 8.02 -2.70 1.34
CA GLY A 93 8.15 -3.74 0.30
C GLY A 93 7.83 -5.17 0.77
N LEU A 94 7.36 -5.36 2.00
CA LEU A 94 7.08 -6.69 2.54
C LEU A 94 5.81 -7.29 1.91
N PRO A 95 5.78 -8.61 1.68
CA PRO A 95 4.60 -9.30 1.18
C PRO A 95 3.50 -9.36 2.25
N HIS A 96 2.26 -9.58 1.81
CA HIS A 96 1.18 -9.96 2.71
C HIS A 96 1.49 -11.34 3.32
N GLY A 97 1.38 -11.47 4.65
CA GLY A 97 1.66 -12.72 5.37
C GLY A 97 3.14 -12.94 5.66
N HIS A 98 3.95 -11.87 5.71
CA HIS A 98 5.38 -11.96 6.00
C HIS A 98 5.61 -12.53 7.42
N THR A 99 6.41 -13.58 7.57
CA THR A 99 6.65 -14.23 8.86
C THR A 99 8.05 -13.94 9.39
N GLU A 100 8.13 -13.59 10.67
CA GLU A 100 9.37 -13.33 11.43
C GLU A 100 9.40 -14.17 12.72
N LEU A 101 10.55 -14.17 13.40
CA LEU A 101 10.77 -14.85 14.67
C LEU A 101 11.11 -13.85 15.76
N VAL A 102 10.33 -13.87 16.84
CA VAL A 102 10.73 -13.28 18.11
C VAL A 102 11.61 -14.30 18.84
N VAL A 103 12.79 -13.85 19.27
CA VAL A 103 13.76 -14.69 19.98
C VAL A 103 13.94 -14.15 21.39
N ALA A 104 13.63 -14.99 22.37
CA ALA A 104 13.96 -14.77 23.78
C ALA A 104 15.23 -15.56 24.10
N GLU A 105 16.33 -14.88 24.45
CA GLU A 105 17.58 -15.50 24.87
C GLU A 105 17.79 -15.31 26.38
N SER A 106 18.14 -16.39 27.09
CA SER A 106 18.46 -16.27 28.51
C SER A 106 19.76 -15.50 28.73
N VAL A 107 19.75 -14.55 29.66
CA VAL A 107 20.95 -13.84 30.11
C VAL A 107 21.88 -14.77 30.88
N ALA A 108 21.32 -15.71 31.66
CA ALA A 108 22.08 -16.65 32.48
C ALA A 108 22.80 -17.74 31.66
N ASP A 109 22.20 -18.17 30.54
CA ASP A 109 22.82 -19.11 29.58
C ASP A 109 22.42 -18.71 28.14
N PRO A 110 23.30 -18.00 27.39
CA PRO A 110 23.01 -17.55 26.03
C PRO A 110 22.79 -18.66 24.99
N LEU A 111 23.09 -19.92 25.32
CA LEU A 111 22.77 -21.07 24.47
C LEU A 111 21.29 -21.47 24.59
N ARG A 112 20.58 -20.99 25.62
CA ARG A 112 19.16 -21.28 25.85
C ARG A 112 18.29 -20.18 25.27
N LYS A 113 17.46 -20.57 24.30
CA LYS A 113 16.59 -19.67 23.54
C LYS A 113 15.21 -20.28 23.37
N ALA A 114 14.20 -19.43 23.41
CA ALA A 114 12.83 -19.75 23.00
C ALA A 114 12.43 -18.87 21.81
N TYR A 115 11.53 -19.37 20.98
CA TYR A 115 11.15 -18.76 19.71
C TYR A 115 9.64 -18.67 19.60
N ALA A 116 9.15 -17.54 19.10
CA ALA A 116 7.76 -17.36 18.73
C ALA A 116 7.66 -16.83 17.31
N ARG A 117 6.66 -17.27 16.56
CA ARG A 117 6.41 -16.80 15.19
C ARG A 117 5.51 -15.57 15.21
N VAL A 118 5.85 -14.56 14.42
CA VAL A 118 4.96 -13.43 14.17
C VAL A 118 4.65 -13.41 12.69
N THR A 119 3.37 -13.44 12.34
CA THR A 119 2.91 -13.28 10.95
C THR A 119 2.34 -11.87 10.79
N LEU A 120 2.96 -11.09 9.91
CA LEU A 120 2.56 -9.74 9.53
C LEU A 120 1.50 -9.80 8.41
N MET A 121 0.32 -9.32 8.73
CA MET A 121 -0.84 -9.31 7.85
C MET A 121 -1.12 -7.90 7.32
N GLY A 122 -1.78 -7.83 6.16
CA GLY A 122 -2.25 -6.57 5.60
C GLY A 122 -1.63 -6.15 4.26
N PHE A 123 -2.23 -5.11 3.68
CA PHE A 123 -1.87 -4.50 2.42
C PHE A 123 -1.18 -3.14 2.57
N GLY A 124 -1.02 -2.65 3.80
CA GLY A 124 -0.36 -1.39 4.14
C GLY A 124 -1.29 -0.18 3.93
N PRO A 125 -0.73 0.97 3.55
CA PRO A 125 -1.52 2.18 3.44
C PRO A 125 -2.47 2.09 2.24
N ALA A 126 -3.56 2.85 2.31
CA ALA A 126 -4.46 2.96 1.17
C ALA A 126 -3.69 3.41 -0.08
N PRO A 127 -3.95 2.83 -1.27
CA PRO A 127 -3.40 3.33 -2.51
C PRO A 127 -3.67 4.82 -2.65
N GLN A 128 -2.70 5.58 -3.16
CA GLN A 128 -2.91 7.01 -3.37
C GLN A 128 -4.10 7.23 -4.33
N PRO A 129 -5.03 8.15 -4.00
CA PRO A 129 -6.18 8.43 -4.85
C PRO A 129 -5.71 8.84 -6.26
N GLN A 130 -6.18 8.15 -7.30
CA GLN A 130 -5.75 8.44 -8.68
C GLN A 130 -6.39 9.74 -9.21
N PRO A 131 -5.64 10.55 -9.99
CA PRO A 131 -6.19 11.69 -10.72
C PRO A 131 -7.41 11.33 -11.56
N ALA A 132 -8.36 12.25 -11.64
CA ALA A 132 -9.51 12.13 -12.54
C ALA A 132 -9.83 13.49 -13.19
N LEU A 133 -10.42 13.43 -14.37
CA LEU A 133 -10.96 14.56 -15.11
C LEU A 133 -12.37 14.18 -15.53
N ASP A 134 -13.35 15.03 -15.26
CA ASP A 134 -14.74 14.86 -15.71
C ASP A 134 -15.12 15.99 -16.68
N ILE A 135 -15.85 15.71 -17.76
CA ILE A 135 -16.36 16.74 -18.68
C ILE A 135 -17.84 17.02 -18.43
N PHE A 136 -18.20 18.30 -18.38
CA PHE A 136 -19.59 18.77 -18.30
C PHE A 136 -19.93 19.78 -19.40
N PRO A 137 -21.11 19.67 -20.05
CA PRO A 137 -22.03 18.54 -19.97
C PRO A 137 -21.46 17.31 -20.70
N ARG A 138 -21.85 16.09 -20.31
CA ARG A 138 -21.44 14.85 -21.01
C ARG A 138 -22.15 14.65 -22.34
N GLN A 139 -23.27 15.34 -22.55
CA GLN A 139 -24.04 15.29 -23.78
C GLN A 139 -24.55 16.69 -24.12
N ALA A 140 -24.58 17.01 -25.41
CA ALA A 140 -25.21 18.23 -25.93
C ALA A 140 -25.84 17.95 -27.29
N THR A 141 -26.79 18.78 -27.69
CA THR A 141 -27.38 18.75 -29.02
C THR A 141 -27.18 20.11 -29.67
N LEU A 142 -26.59 20.13 -30.87
CA LEU A 142 -26.39 21.32 -31.67
C LEU A 142 -27.04 21.17 -33.04
N PHE A 143 -27.34 22.30 -33.65
CA PHE A 143 -27.92 22.36 -35.00
C PHE A 143 -26.96 23.06 -35.95
N TYR A 144 -26.87 22.57 -37.19
CA TYR A 144 -26.04 23.24 -38.21
C TYR A 144 -26.48 24.69 -38.40
N PRO A 145 -25.55 25.65 -38.58
CA PRO A 145 -25.91 27.05 -38.84
C PRO A 145 -26.48 27.29 -40.24
N GLN A 146 -26.21 26.41 -41.22
CA GLN A 146 -26.59 26.59 -42.62
C GLN A 146 -27.39 25.38 -43.15
N GLY A 147 -28.16 25.59 -44.22
CA GLY A 147 -29.02 24.57 -44.85
C GLY A 147 -30.34 24.35 -44.12
N HIS A 148 -31.28 23.60 -44.72
CA HIS A 148 -32.60 23.28 -44.14
C HIS A 148 -33.33 24.52 -43.56
N HIS A 149 -34.06 24.37 -42.45
CA HIS A 149 -34.74 25.47 -41.75
C HIS A 149 -33.82 26.15 -40.71
N ASN A 150 -32.50 25.99 -40.85
CA ASN A 150 -31.54 26.45 -39.84
C ASN A 150 -31.41 27.98 -39.78
N ALA A 151 -31.87 28.72 -40.79
CA ALA A 151 -31.90 30.18 -40.75
C ALA A 151 -32.77 30.76 -39.60
N HIS A 152 -33.58 29.92 -38.94
CA HIS A 152 -34.47 30.30 -37.85
C HIS A 152 -33.96 29.95 -36.45
N ILE A 153 -32.78 29.34 -36.32
CA ILE A 153 -32.20 29.01 -35.02
C ILE A 153 -31.34 30.16 -34.50
N ASP A 154 -31.35 30.38 -33.19
CA ASP A 154 -30.41 31.29 -32.54
C ASP A 154 -28.98 30.69 -32.54
N GLU A 155 -27.95 31.54 -32.64
CA GLU A 155 -26.54 31.12 -32.66
C GLU A 155 -26.11 30.33 -31.42
N SER A 156 -26.77 30.49 -30.27
CA SER A 156 -26.51 29.63 -29.11
C SER A 156 -26.76 28.15 -29.40
N ASN A 157 -27.61 27.81 -30.37
CA ASN A 157 -27.86 26.42 -30.79
C ASN A 157 -26.76 25.84 -31.67
N THR A 158 -25.75 26.64 -32.04
CA THR A 158 -24.62 26.21 -32.87
C THR A 158 -23.31 26.12 -32.07
N ARG A 159 -23.34 26.39 -30.76
CA ARG A 159 -22.15 26.33 -29.89
C ARG A 159 -22.46 25.72 -28.53
N GLN A 160 -21.52 24.94 -28.00
CA GLN A 160 -21.60 24.40 -26.64
C GLN A 160 -20.30 24.70 -25.89
N VAL A 161 -20.42 25.21 -24.67
CA VAL A 161 -19.30 25.34 -23.74
C VAL A 161 -19.20 24.05 -22.91
N PHE A 162 -17.99 23.50 -22.82
CA PHE A 162 -17.64 22.39 -21.98
C PHE A 162 -16.69 22.85 -20.87
N GLN A 163 -16.82 22.23 -19.71
CA GLN A 163 -15.90 22.39 -18.57
C GLN A 163 -15.25 21.04 -18.26
N ALA A 164 -13.94 21.03 -18.05
CA ALA A 164 -13.19 19.95 -17.45
C ALA A 164 -13.05 20.20 -15.94
N VAL A 165 -13.55 19.27 -15.12
CA VAL A 165 -13.43 19.33 -13.66
C VAL A 165 -12.31 18.39 -13.23
N LEU A 166 -11.23 18.96 -12.70
CA LEU A 166 -10.05 18.22 -12.28
C LEU A 166 -10.22 17.75 -10.83
N ARG A 167 -9.89 16.47 -10.56
CA ARG A 167 -9.98 15.87 -9.22
C ARG A 167 -8.71 15.14 -8.89
N ARG A 168 -8.24 15.30 -7.65
CA ARG A 168 -7.09 14.55 -7.10
C ARG A 168 -5.82 14.71 -7.95
N THR A 169 -5.60 15.91 -8.48
CA THR A 169 -4.43 16.26 -9.30
C THR A 169 -4.01 17.71 -9.03
N ALA A 170 -2.71 17.97 -9.14
CA ALA A 170 -2.15 19.33 -9.13
C ALA A 170 -1.92 19.85 -10.57
N GLU A 171 -2.12 19.01 -11.59
CA GLU A 171 -2.09 19.46 -12.98
C GLU A 171 -3.25 20.41 -13.26
N THR A 172 -2.98 21.46 -14.03
CA THR A 172 -3.97 22.46 -14.46
C THR A 172 -4.12 22.53 -15.97
N GLN A 173 -3.30 21.79 -16.74
CA GLN A 173 -3.29 21.85 -18.20
C GLN A 173 -4.16 20.73 -18.79
N VAL A 174 -5.13 21.14 -19.60
CA VAL A 174 -6.08 20.24 -20.28
C VAL A 174 -5.89 20.34 -21.79
N GLU A 175 -5.83 19.19 -22.45
CA GLU A 175 -5.87 19.09 -23.90
C GLU A 175 -7.28 18.72 -24.35
N TRP A 176 -7.82 19.48 -25.31
CA TRP A 176 -9.14 19.25 -25.89
C TRP A 176 -9.04 18.69 -27.30
N PHE A 177 -9.87 17.71 -27.61
CA PHE A 177 -9.93 17.03 -28.89
C PHE A 177 -11.36 17.01 -29.41
N VAL A 178 -11.51 17.21 -30.71
CA VAL A 178 -12.77 17.00 -31.44
C VAL A 178 -12.51 15.89 -32.46
N ASP A 179 -13.26 14.80 -32.37
CA ASP A 179 -13.09 13.61 -33.23
C ASP A 179 -11.62 13.15 -33.32
N ASN A 180 -10.95 13.12 -32.16
CA ASN A 180 -9.52 12.81 -31.97
C ASN A 180 -8.52 13.82 -32.56
N VAL A 181 -8.98 14.94 -33.12
CA VAL A 181 -8.11 16.03 -33.57
C VAL A 181 -7.89 17.01 -32.43
N LEU A 182 -6.63 17.22 -32.03
CA LEU A 182 -6.25 18.18 -31.00
C LEU A 182 -6.68 19.59 -31.42
N GLN A 183 -7.50 20.25 -30.60
CA GLN A 183 -7.96 21.62 -30.83
C GLN A 183 -7.06 22.65 -30.14
N GLY A 184 -6.32 22.23 -29.11
CA GLY A 184 -5.37 23.07 -28.38
C GLY A 184 -5.07 22.55 -26.98
N SER A 185 -4.03 23.12 -26.36
CA SER A 185 -3.68 22.96 -24.96
C SER A 185 -3.94 24.31 -24.27
N SER A 186 -5.04 24.44 -23.54
CA SER A 186 -5.33 25.63 -22.75
C SER A 186 -5.01 25.38 -21.27
N SER A 187 -4.59 26.42 -20.56
CA SER A 187 -4.67 26.46 -19.10
C SER A 187 -6.12 26.51 -18.60
N ASP A 188 -7.05 26.80 -19.51
CA ASP A 188 -8.46 26.96 -19.20
C ASP A 188 -9.15 25.59 -19.21
N GLU A 189 -9.81 25.30 -18.09
CA GLU A 189 -10.75 24.19 -17.91
C GLU A 189 -11.97 24.29 -18.84
N TRP A 190 -12.07 25.35 -19.65
CA TRP A 190 -13.22 25.63 -20.50
C TRP A 190 -12.88 25.46 -21.97
N PHE A 191 -13.80 24.86 -22.74
CA PHE A 191 -13.68 24.69 -24.18
C PHE A 191 -15.00 24.97 -24.88
N VAL A 192 -14.96 25.77 -25.93
CA VAL A 192 -16.14 26.06 -26.75
C VAL A 192 -16.07 25.25 -28.03
N TYR A 193 -17.00 24.31 -28.19
CA TYR A 193 -17.23 23.66 -29.47
C TYR A 193 -18.20 24.49 -30.28
N GLN A 194 -17.74 24.98 -31.44
CA GLN A 194 -18.57 25.73 -32.38
C GLN A 194 -18.76 24.94 -33.67
N LEU A 195 -20.01 24.68 -34.01
CA LEU A 195 -20.40 24.01 -35.24
C LEU A 195 -20.47 25.03 -36.39
N THR A 196 -19.96 24.64 -37.56
CA THR A 196 -19.91 25.48 -38.76
C THR A 196 -20.49 24.75 -39.98
N GLY A 197 -20.89 25.51 -41.00
CA GLY A 197 -21.36 24.98 -42.28
C GLY A 197 -22.72 24.25 -42.22
N SER A 198 -22.88 23.26 -43.09
CA SER A 198 -24.06 22.40 -43.21
C SER A 198 -23.63 20.93 -43.29
N GLY A 199 -24.57 20.00 -43.04
CA GLY A 199 -24.26 18.58 -43.15
C GLY A 199 -25.41 17.68 -42.71
N ASN A 200 -25.13 16.38 -42.61
CA ASN A 200 -26.05 15.37 -42.10
C ASN A 200 -25.91 15.18 -40.59
N SER A 201 -26.93 14.58 -39.98
CA SER A 201 -26.89 14.26 -38.55
C SER A 201 -25.72 13.34 -38.22
N LYS A 202 -24.99 13.64 -37.14
CA LYS A 202 -23.83 12.86 -36.69
C LYS A 202 -23.61 13.01 -35.19
N ILE A 203 -22.78 12.14 -34.62
CA ILE A 203 -22.28 12.29 -33.26
C ILE A 203 -20.82 12.75 -33.36
N VAL A 204 -20.52 13.90 -32.75
CA VAL A 204 -19.17 14.40 -32.57
C VAL A 204 -18.67 14.03 -31.18
N THR A 205 -17.42 13.61 -31.09
CA THR A 205 -16.76 13.27 -29.83
C THR A 205 -15.91 14.44 -29.37
N VAL A 206 -16.23 15.01 -28.21
CA VAL A 206 -15.38 16.01 -27.53
C VAL A 206 -14.67 15.31 -26.38
N LYS A 207 -13.35 15.22 -26.44
CA LYS A 207 -12.53 14.60 -25.40
C LYS A 207 -11.63 15.63 -24.73
N ALA A 208 -11.47 15.51 -23.43
CA ALA A 208 -10.51 16.28 -22.64
C ALA A 208 -9.62 15.30 -21.87
N ARG A 209 -8.34 15.62 -21.74
CA ARG A 209 -7.39 14.85 -20.91
C ARG A 209 -6.38 15.77 -20.24
N LEU A 210 -5.82 15.30 -19.13
CA LEU A 210 -4.65 15.93 -18.53
C LEU A 210 -3.45 15.81 -19.48
N LYS A 211 -2.72 16.92 -19.64
CA LYS A 211 -1.61 16.98 -20.60
C LYS A 211 -0.43 16.11 -20.20
N ASN A 212 -0.02 16.13 -18.93
CA ASN A 212 1.13 15.34 -18.45
C ASN A 212 0.70 13.94 -18.01
N SER A 213 -0.61 13.69 -17.91
CA SER A 213 -1.20 12.38 -17.62
C SER A 213 -2.22 11.99 -18.70
N PRO A 214 -1.80 11.66 -19.93
CA PRO A 214 -2.69 11.47 -21.08
C PRO A 214 -3.67 10.28 -20.95
N GLY A 215 -3.47 9.40 -19.97
CA GLY A 215 -4.42 8.34 -19.60
C GLY A 215 -5.59 8.81 -18.72
N VAL A 216 -5.56 10.04 -18.22
CA VAL A 216 -6.58 10.64 -17.35
C VAL A 216 -7.39 11.62 -18.19
N GLY A 217 -8.60 11.24 -18.55
CA GLY A 217 -9.49 12.07 -19.36
C GLY A 217 -10.91 11.53 -19.38
N ASP A 218 -11.80 12.30 -19.98
CA ASP A 218 -13.21 11.95 -20.13
C ASP A 218 -13.71 12.39 -21.51
N VAL A 219 -14.94 12.00 -21.85
CA VAL A 219 -15.51 12.20 -23.17
C VAL A 219 -16.96 12.68 -23.06
N ALA A 220 -17.28 13.72 -23.81
CA ALA A 220 -18.63 14.18 -24.09
C ALA A 220 -19.03 13.86 -25.53
N LYS A 221 -20.34 13.69 -25.76
CA LYS A 221 -20.93 13.45 -27.08
C LYS A 221 -21.82 14.60 -27.49
N VAL A 222 -21.64 15.11 -28.70
CA VAL A 222 -22.50 16.14 -29.29
C VAL A 222 -23.33 15.52 -30.40
N SER A 223 -24.64 15.46 -30.22
CA SER A 223 -25.57 15.13 -31.29
C SER A 223 -25.73 16.36 -32.18
N VAL A 224 -25.33 16.24 -33.44
CA VAL A 224 -25.45 17.30 -34.44
C VAL A 224 -26.56 16.93 -35.41
N GLN A 225 -27.44 17.87 -35.73
CA GLN A 225 -28.61 17.62 -36.58
C GLN A 225 -29.06 18.88 -37.33
N ASN A 226 -29.99 18.73 -38.28
CA ASN A 226 -30.66 19.86 -38.92
C ASN A 226 -31.96 20.17 -38.22
N TYR A 227 -32.30 21.45 -38.14
CA TYR A 227 -33.58 21.89 -37.62
C TYR A 227 -34.66 21.68 -38.68
N GLN A 228 -35.75 21.02 -38.27
CA GLN A 228 -36.96 20.84 -39.07
C GLN A 228 -38.10 21.58 -38.39
N TRP A 229 -38.47 22.74 -38.95
CA TRP A 229 -39.62 23.50 -38.46
C TRP A 229 -40.94 22.77 -38.78
N PRO A 230 -41.76 22.43 -37.77
CA PRO A 230 -42.94 21.58 -37.97
C PRO A 230 -44.13 22.28 -38.66
N GLY A 231 -44.13 23.60 -38.84
CA GLY A 231 -45.24 24.33 -39.45
C GLY A 231 -45.15 24.55 -40.96
N LEU A 232 -44.21 23.90 -41.65
CA LEU A 232 -43.98 24.05 -43.11
C LEU A 232 -44.16 22.73 -43.90
N SER A 233 -44.81 21.71 -43.32
CA SER A 233 -45.12 20.43 -44.00
C SER A 233 -46.44 20.48 -44.77
#